data_AF-A0A8I1GS44-F1
#
_entry.id   AF-A0A8I1GS44-F1
#
_cell.length_a   1.000
_cell.length_b   1.000
_cell.length_c   1.000
_cell.angle_alpha   90.00
_cell.angle_beta   90.00
_cell.angle_gamma   90.00
#
_symmetry.space_group_name_H-M   'P 1'
#
loop_
_entity.id
_entity.type
_entity.pdbx_description
1 polymer ?
#
loop_
_entity_poly.entity_id
_entity_poly.type
_entity_poly.pdbx_seq_one_letter_code
_entity_poly.pdbx_strand_id
1 'polypeptide(L)'
;MFKQFGLKDFKCHEGDKNFDLPGLTVVSGTNNSGKSSLLQAIYLLTQNRSNRYPVLSLNEEVKLGGFSDILNKKASNVEPIEFSVELDESVLSTGEMKYLHMSFAYKKPSTFEALSIYDIQDYPILNSIEISYETQSEDFKTLTFELMDKPNDYIYKVTGDTDSGFCYMAGIIPEQIIYIDEALNDRQMCSKEYEEIRYYLSLISKENIHYLKAFRLNDFIDKNNSVNRDLGLSGEYTAELIHNKWDRKVDFKYEGKDISFGQLFDEWIKKLLGEDYKVSSESLDRGKFKVVVEEQSSGLELTLDQVGFGISQLLPIITLILTSKSNDIILIENPEVHLHPRLQSMFTDLCIYALQNNRKLIVETHSEHIINRLRMCIKQNHDLLKSINVLFFEKKKGTVRYTDIQITKHGKLAYWPEGFFDQSYHDLLGLIDE
;
A
#
# COMPACT_ATOMS: atom_id res chain seq x y z
N MET A 1 -5.13 -1.63 -9.19
CA MET A 1 -5.47 -0.26 -8.74
C MET A 1 -4.48 0.79 -9.26
N PHE A 2 -3.32 1.05 -8.64
CA PHE A 2 -2.39 2.07 -9.14
C PHE A 2 -1.40 1.50 -10.16
N LYS A 3 -1.30 2.10 -11.35
CA LYS A 3 -0.26 1.82 -12.34
C LYS A 3 1.03 2.59 -12.04
N GLN A 4 0.90 3.85 -11.65
CA GLN A 4 2.03 4.69 -11.25
C GLN A 4 1.70 5.44 -9.95
N PHE A 5 2.72 5.71 -9.15
CA PHE A 5 2.63 6.54 -7.95
C PHE A 5 3.69 7.64 -7.99
N GLY A 6 3.27 8.90 -7.94
CA GLY A 6 4.14 10.06 -7.85
C GLY A 6 4.30 10.55 -6.42
N LEU A 7 5.48 11.08 -6.12
CA LEU A 7 5.85 11.58 -4.81
C LEU A 7 6.77 12.80 -4.94
N LYS A 8 6.35 13.92 -4.37
CA LYS A 8 7.12 15.15 -4.34
C LYS A 8 7.37 15.64 -2.93
N ASP A 9 8.64 15.95 -2.65
CA ASP A 9 9.11 16.60 -1.43
C ASP A 9 8.66 15.95 -0.12
N PHE A 10 8.61 14.61 -0.10
CA PHE A 10 8.29 13.79 1.07
C PHE A 10 9.53 13.10 1.65
N LYS A 11 9.83 13.39 2.91
CA LYS A 11 10.94 12.87 3.73
C LYS A 11 12.30 13.04 3.05
N CYS A 12 12.80 11.97 2.43
CA CYS A 12 14.10 11.97 1.77
C CYS A 12 14.00 12.01 0.24
N HIS A 13 12.78 11.91 -0.30
CA HIS A 13 12.49 12.05 -1.73
C HIS A 13 12.38 13.53 -2.05
N GLU A 14 13.30 14.03 -2.88
CA GLU A 14 13.39 15.44 -3.27
C GLU A 14 12.82 15.65 -4.67
N GLY A 15 12.10 16.75 -4.87
CA GLY A 15 11.43 17.03 -6.13
C GLY A 15 10.46 15.92 -6.51
N ASP A 16 10.03 15.94 -7.77
CA ASP A 16 9.04 15.00 -8.29
C ASP A 16 9.66 13.66 -8.69
N LYS A 17 9.13 12.55 -8.15
CA LYS A 17 9.53 11.16 -8.40
C LYS A 17 8.31 10.33 -8.77
N ASN A 18 8.39 9.60 -9.88
CA ASN A 18 7.31 8.73 -10.34
C ASN A 18 7.75 7.26 -10.35
N PHE A 19 7.02 6.42 -9.62
CA PHE A 19 7.31 5.00 -9.47
C PHE A 19 6.33 4.19 -10.29
N ASP A 20 6.85 3.45 -11.25
CA ASP A 20 6.06 2.45 -11.97
C ASP A 20 5.81 1.28 -11.03
N LEU A 21 4.53 1.06 -10.76
CA LEU A 21 4.08 -0.01 -9.92
C LEU A 21 3.36 -0.99 -10.87
N PRO A 22 4.02 -2.02 -11.41
CA PRO A 22 3.28 -3.14 -11.98
C PRO A 22 2.69 -3.99 -10.85
N GLY A 23 2.06 -5.12 -11.21
CA GLY A 23 1.37 -5.98 -10.24
C GLY A 23 2.21 -6.38 -9.01
N LEU A 24 3.48 -6.75 -9.15
CA LEU A 24 4.40 -6.98 -8.03
C LEU A 24 5.63 -6.07 -8.15
N THR A 25 5.83 -5.19 -7.19
CA THR A 25 6.99 -4.30 -7.11
C THR A 25 7.82 -4.66 -5.89
N VAL A 26 9.06 -5.09 -6.09
CA VAL A 26 9.99 -5.35 -4.97
C VAL A 26 10.91 -4.15 -4.80
N VAL A 27 10.88 -3.56 -3.61
CA VAL A 27 11.67 -2.39 -3.23
C VAL A 27 12.85 -2.87 -2.39
N SER A 28 14.06 -2.68 -2.89
CA SER A 28 15.29 -3.00 -2.19
C SER A 28 16.29 -1.85 -2.31
N GLY A 29 17.43 -1.91 -1.62
CA GLY A 29 18.33 -0.76 -1.55
C GLY A 29 19.11 -0.63 -0.25
N THR A 30 20.06 0.29 -0.26
CA THR A 30 20.92 0.60 0.89
C THR A 30 20.12 1.08 2.10
N ASN A 31 20.69 1.03 3.30
CA ASN A 31 20.03 1.58 4.48
C ASN A 31 19.79 3.10 4.32
N ASN A 32 18.69 3.59 4.90
CA ASN A 32 18.30 5.00 4.92
C ASN A 32 18.15 5.64 3.51
N SER A 33 17.77 4.84 2.50
CA SER A 33 17.54 5.28 1.12
C SER A 33 16.08 5.58 0.78
N GLY A 34 15.15 5.55 1.75
CA GLY A 34 13.76 5.97 1.53
C GLY A 34 12.78 4.89 1.10
N LYS A 35 13.15 3.61 1.17
CA LYS A 35 12.30 2.46 0.83
C LYS A 35 10.98 2.44 1.59
N SER A 36 11.02 2.42 2.93
CA SER A 36 9.81 2.47 3.77
C SER A 36 9.03 3.78 3.59
N SER A 37 9.71 4.86 3.19
CA SER A 37 9.03 6.13 2.92
C SER A 37 8.11 6.03 1.70
N LEU A 38 8.43 5.21 0.69
CA LEU A 38 7.53 4.98 -0.44
C LEU A 38 6.26 4.23 0.00
N LEU A 39 6.41 3.12 0.72
CA LEU A 39 5.25 2.34 1.20
C LEU A 39 4.37 3.18 2.13
N GLN A 40 4.99 3.93 3.05
CA GLN A 40 4.28 4.84 3.94
C GLN A 40 3.56 5.95 3.18
N ALA A 41 4.16 6.53 2.13
CA ALA A 41 3.51 7.55 1.30
C ALA A 41 2.25 7.02 0.61
N ILE A 42 2.32 5.83 0.01
CA ILE A 42 1.15 5.18 -0.61
C ILE A 42 0.06 4.94 0.42
N TYR A 43 0.40 4.39 1.59
CA TYR A 43 -0.58 4.11 2.63
C TYR A 43 -1.18 5.39 3.23
N LEU A 44 -0.38 6.46 3.35
CA LEU A 44 -0.81 7.72 3.96
C LEU A 44 -1.96 8.36 3.19
N LEU A 45 -2.06 8.18 1.87
CA LEU A 45 -3.21 8.64 1.07
C LEU A 45 -4.56 8.08 1.53
N THR A 46 -4.57 6.95 2.25
CA THR A 46 -5.81 6.40 2.83
C THR A 46 -6.24 7.09 4.13
N GLN A 47 -5.37 7.93 4.72
CA GLN A 47 -5.56 8.54 6.04
C GLN A 47 -6.09 9.97 5.95
N ASN A 48 -6.81 10.28 4.87
CA ASN A 48 -7.51 11.54 4.69
C ASN A 48 -8.78 11.57 5.54
N ARG A 49 -8.82 12.48 6.52
CA ARG A 49 -9.98 12.67 7.41
C ARG A 49 -10.67 13.98 7.12
N SER A 50 -11.98 14.02 7.34
CA SER A 50 -12.75 15.27 7.30
C SER A 50 -13.66 15.38 8.50
N ASN A 51 -13.18 16.14 9.49
CA ASN A 51 -14.03 16.65 10.55
C ASN A 51 -14.46 18.08 10.22
N ARG A 52 -13.50 18.98 10.02
CA ARG A 52 -13.72 20.38 9.62
C ARG A 52 -12.96 20.78 8.34
N TYR A 53 -11.80 20.17 8.11
CA TYR A 53 -11.01 20.35 6.89
C TYR A 53 -10.48 18.97 6.48
N PRO A 54 -10.27 18.71 5.17
CA PRO A 54 -9.54 17.54 4.72
C PRO A 54 -8.07 17.60 5.18
N VAL A 55 -7.74 16.75 6.15
CA VAL A 55 -6.38 16.65 6.70
C VAL A 55 -5.81 15.27 6.46
N LEU A 56 -4.50 15.25 6.17
CA LEU A 56 -3.73 14.03 6.09
C LEU A 56 -3.26 13.64 7.49
N SER A 57 -3.88 12.61 8.08
CA SER A 57 -3.57 12.18 9.44
C SER A 57 -2.20 11.50 9.49
N LEU A 58 -1.23 12.09 10.18
CA LEU A 58 0.14 11.58 10.23
C LEU A 58 0.38 10.56 11.35
N ASN A 59 -0.43 10.56 12.41
CA ASN A 59 -0.16 9.80 13.64
C ASN A 59 -1.27 8.85 14.08
N GLU A 60 -2.28 8.63 13.25
CA GLU A 60 -3.28 7.61 13.53
C GLU A 60 -2.64 6.22 13.54
N GLU A 61 -1.88 5.89 12.49
CA GLU A 61 -1.41 4.52 12.24
C GLU A 61 0.10 4.45 11.96
N VAL A 62 0.63 5.36 11.15
CA VAL A 62 2.04 5.36 10.72
C VAL A 62 2.98 6.17 11.62
N LYS A 63 2.46 6.99 12.55
CA LYS A 63 3.22 7.78 13.54
C LYS A 63 4.39 8.56 12.94
N LEU A 64 4.08 9.53 12.07
CA LEU A 64 5.07 10.27 11.29
C LEU A 64 5.45 11.66 11.84
N GLY A 65 4.85 12.10 12.94
CA GLY A 65 5.10 13.42 13.54
C GLY A 65 4.23 14.52 12.92
N GLY A 66 4.81 15.69 12.67
CA GLY A 66 4.16 16.84 12.03
C GLY A 66 4.55 17.02 10.56
N PHE A 67 3.98 18.04 9.93
CA PHE A 67 4.24 18.42 8.54
C PHE A 67 5.74 18.63 8.31
N SER A 68 6.39 19.34 9.24
CA SER A 68 7.82 19.64 9.14
C SER A 68 8.72 18.39 9.27
N ASP A 69 8.20 17.29 9.84
CA ASP A 69 8.92 16.02 9.96
C ASP A 69 8.87 15.20 8.68
N ILE A 70 7.76 15.32 7.93
CA ILE A 70 7.56 14.61 6.67
C ILE A 70 7.90 15.42 5.42
N LEU A 71 8.06 16.74 5.52
CA LEU A 71 8.54 17.57 4.41
C LEU A 71 10.02 17.30 4.15
N ASN A 72 10.41 17.23 2.87
CA ASN A 72 11.80 17.14 2.50
C ASN A 72 12.61 18.33 3.04
N LYS A 73 13.75 18.05 3.68
CA LYS A 73 14.57 19.08 4.33
C LYS A 73 15.21 20.10 3.37
N LYS A 74 15.14 19.87 2.06
CA LYS A 74 15.56 20.82 1.02
C LYS A 74 14.40 21.66 0.48
N ALA A 75 13.15 21.29 0.75
CA ALA A 75 11.99 22.07 0.37
C ALA A 75 11.74 23.21 1.37
N SER A 76 11.17 24.31 0.87
CA SER A 76 10.74 25.40 1.74
C SER A 76 9.48 25.01 2.50
N ASN A 77 9.29 25.49 3.74
CA ASN A 77 8.15 25.10 4.59
C ASN A 77 6.78 25.66 4.12
N VAL A 78 6.76 26.36 2.98
CA VAL A 78 5.56 26.84 2.30
C VAL A 78 5.22 26.00 1.06
N GLU A 79 6.16 25.17 0.60
CA GLU A 79 5.92 24.26 -0.53
C GLU A 79 4.99 23.13 -0.10
N PRO A 80 4.12 22.66 -1.00
CA PRO A 80 3.29 21.50 -0.73
C PRO A 80 4.11 20.21 -0.78
N ILE A 81 3.61 19.20 -0.07
CA ILE A 81 3.91 17.80 -0.34
C ILE A 81 2.90 17.34 -1.37
N GLU A 82 3.34 16.74 -2.48
CA GLU A 82 2.44 16.24 -3.51
C GLU A 82 2.54 14.72 -3.65
N PHE A 83 1.39 14.10 -3.82
CA PHE A 83 1.26 12.70 -4.20
C PHE A 83 0.48 12.65 -5.51
N SER A 84 0.83 11.74 -6.41
CA SER A 84 0.00 11.48 -7.57
C SER A 84 -0.21 10.00 -7.80
N VAL A 85 -1.31 9.65 -8.46
CA VAL A 85 -1.64 8.28 -8.82
C VAL A 85 -2.18 8.23 -10.22
N GLU A 86 -1.67 7.30 -11.03
CA GLU A 86 -2.30 6.89 -12.28
C GLU A 86 -3.01 5.56 -12.04
N LEU A 87 -4.30 5.46 -12.41
CA LEU A 87 -5.03 4.21 -12.27
C LEU A 87 -4.71 3.23 -13.41
N ASP A 88 -4.68 1.95 -13.07
CA ASP A 88 -4.51 0.87 -14.02
C ASP A 88 -5.77 0.71 -14.89
N GLU A 89 -5.58 0.44 -16.18
CA GLU A 89 -6.65 0.23 -17.15
C GLU A 89 -7.64 -0.87 -16.71
N SER A 90 -7.16 -1.90 -15.99
CA SER A 90 -8.01 -2.96 -15.43
C SER A 90 -9.02 -2.48 -14.39
N VAL A 91 -8.77 -1.34 -13.74
CA VAL A 91 -9.73 -0.70 -12.83
C VAL A 91 -10.68 0.19 -13.61
N LEU A 92 -10.17 0.90 -14.61
CA LEU A 92 -10.93 1.82 -15.45
C LEU A 92 -11.90 1.10 -16.39
N SER A 93 -11.66 -0.16 -16.75
CA SER A 93 -12.52 -0.97 -17.63
C SER A 93 -13.97 -1.16 -17.13
N THR A 94 -14.28 -0.70 -15.93
CA THR A 94 -15.62 -0.71 -15.33
C THR A 94 -16.44 0.54 -15.68
N GLY A 95 -15.81 1.60 -16.20
CA GLY A 95 -16.43 2.90 -16.46
C GLY A 95 -16.19 3.41 -17.89
N GLU A 96 -16.40 4.72 -18.11
CA GLU A 96 -16.22 5.38 -19.41
C GLU A 96 -14.80 5.93 -19.61
N MET A 97 -14.01 6.03 -18.54
CA MET A 97 -12.63 6.52 -18.57
C MET A 97 -11.65 5.47 -19.12
N LYS A 98 -10.70 5.91 -19.95
CA LYS A 98 -9.54 5.10 -20.40
C LYS A 98 -8.26 5.47 -19.66
N TYR A 99 -8.18 6.72 -19.21
CA TYR A 99 -7.04 7.27 -18.49
C TYR A 99 -7.55 8.10 -17.32
N LEU A 100 -6.90 7.96 -16.17
CA LEU A 100 -7.17 8.77 -14.99
C LEU A 100 -5.89 8.94 -14.17
N HIS A 101 -5.47 10.18 -14.03
CA HIS A 101 -4.37 10.61 -13.18
C HIS A 101 -4.88 11.66 -12.18
N MET A 102 -4.54 11.47 -10.91
CA MET A 102 -4.98 12.33 -9.82
C MET A 102 -3.75 12.79 -9.03
N SER A 103 -3.62 14.10 -8.84
CA SER A 103 -2.55 14.72 -8.06
C SER A 103 -3.14 15.44 -6.85
N PHE A 104 -2.55 15.22 -5.68
CA PHE A 104 -3.00 15.74 -4.39
C PHE A 104 -1.89 16.60 -3.81
N ALA A 105 -2.16 17.88 -3.58
CA ALA A 105 -1.20 18.80 -2.97
C ALA A 105 -1.62 19.10 -1.52
N TYR A 106 -0.69 18.92 -0.59
CA TYR A 106 -0.91 19.16 0.83
C TYR A 106 0.01 20.25 1.36
N LYS A 107 -0.57 21.28 1.99
CA LYS A 107 0.18 22.40 2.56
C LYS A 107 0.15 22.41 4.08
N LYS A 108 1.12 23.12 4.66
CA LYS A 108 1.19 23.35 6.10
C LYS A 108 0.02 24.24 6.55
N PRO A 109 -0.63 23.97 7.70
CA PRO A 109 -1.75 24.78 8.18
C PRO A 109 -1.46 26.28 8.29
N SER A 110 -0.24 26.65 8.70
CA SER A 110 0.15 28.05 8.87
C SER A 110 0.22 28.85 7.56
N THR A 111 0.10 28.23 6.38
CA THR A 111 0.08 28.94 5.10
C THR A 111 -1.31 29.47 4.73
N PHE A 112 -2.35 29.11 5.48
CA PHE A 112 -3.72 29.56 5.27
C PHE A 112 -4.05 30.67 6.28
N GLU A 113 -3.99 31.93 5.84
CA GLU A 113 -4.10 33.10 6.71
C GLU A 113 -5.55 33.34 7.14
N ALA A 114 -6.50 33.16 6.22
CA ALA A 114 -7.91 33.49 6.46
C ALA A 114 -8.67 32.37 7.16
N LEU A 115 -8.35 31.10 6.86
CA LEU A 115 -8.99 29.92 7.46
C LEU A 115 -8.75 29.82 8.98
N SER A 116 -7.78 30.56 9.53
CA SER A 116 -7.59 30.70 10.99
C SER A 116 -7.46 29.34 11.70
N ILE A 117 -6.61 28.48 11.15
CA ILE A 117 -6.47 27.08 11.55
C ILE A 117 -5.56 26.97 12.78
N TYR A 118 -6.11 27.26 13.96
CA TYR A 118 -5.35 27.27 15.21
C TYR A 118 -5.38 25.94 15.99
N ASP A 119 -6.27 25.01 15.62
CA ASP A 119 -6.65 23.86 16.47
C ASP A 119 -6.37 22.49 15.84
N ILE A 120 -5.61 22.45 14.74
CA ILE A 120 -5.16 21.19 14.13
C ILE A 120 -3.71 20.98 14.58
N GLN A 121 -3.41 19.78 15.08
CA GLN A 121 -2.03 19.26 15.14
C GLN A 121 -1.34 19.57 13.80
N ASP A 122 -0.03 19.90 13.74
CA ASP A 122 0.72 20.33 12.54
C ASP A 122 0.61 19.33 11.36
N TYR A 123 -0.58 19.15 10.80
CA TYR A 123 -0.97 18.11 9.87
C TYR A 123 -1.21 18.74 8.52
N PRO A 124 -0.72 18.11 7.44
CA PRO A 124 -0.93 18.62 6.10
C PRO A 124 -2.42 18.74 5.79
N ILE A 125 -2.83 19.90 5.27
CA ILE A 125 -4.18 20.13 4.77
C ILE A 125 -4.16 19.96 3.26
N LEU A 126 -5.15 19.25 2.74
CA LEU A 126 -5.35 19.14 1.30
C LEU A 126 -5.64 20.54 0.74
N ASN A 127 -4.72 21.06 -0.05
CA ASN A 127 -4.86 22.34 -0.73
C ASN A 127 -5.60 22.16 -2.05
N SER A 128 -5.24 21.13 -2.81
CA SER A 128 -5.85 20.92 -4.11
C SER A 128 -5.80 19.47 -4.57
N ILE A 129 -6.76 19.11 -5.41
CA ILE A 129 -6.74 17.90 -6.23
C ILE A 129 -6.80 18.33 -7.69
N GLU A 130 -5.84 17.88 -8.49
CA GLU A 130 -5.86 18.04 -9.94
C GLU A 130 -6.06 16.68 -10.59
N ILE A 131 -7.09 16.57 -11.43
CA ILE A 131 -7.51 15.33 -12.07
C ILE A 131 -7.42 15.51 -13.56
N SER A 132 -6.65 14.65 -14.20
CA SER A 132 -6.48 14.58 -15.64
C SER A 132 -7.03 13.26 -16.13
N TYR A 133 -7.96 13.30 -17.09
CA TYR A 133 -8.65 12.09 -17.55
C TYR A 133 -8.99 12.14 -19.04
N GLU A 134 -9.14 10.96 -19.63
CA GLU A 134 -9.56 10.77 -21.01
C GLU A 134 -10.72 9.77 -21.02
N THR A 135 -11.80 10.11 -21.74
CA THR A 135 -12.95 9.23 -21.94
C THR A 135 -12.89 8.56 -23.31
N GLN A 136 -13.87 7.72 -23.64
CA GLN A 136 -13.95 7.08 -24.95
C GLN A 136 -13.98 8.05 -26.14
N SER A 137 -14.32 9.34 -25.93
CA SER A 137 -14.33 10.36 -26.99
C SER A 137 -12.95 10.95 -27.35
N GLU A 138 -11.88 10.52 -26.66
CA GLU A 138 -10.45 10.85 -26.93
C GLU A 138 -10.03 12.32 -26.69
N ASP A 139 -10.85 13.13 -26.02
CA ASP A 139 -10.45 14.46 -25.55
C ASP A 139 -9.90 14.38 -24.12
N PHE A 140 -8.68 14.89 -23.93
CA PHE A 140 -8.08 15.02 -22.60
C PHE A 140 -8.72 16.18 -21.84
N LYS A 141 -9.24 15.90 -20.65
CA LYS A 141 -9.95 16.86 -19.80
C LYS A 141 -9.23 17.03 -18.47
N THR A 142 -9.47 18.18 -17.84
CA THR A 142 -8.93 18.47 -16.51
C THR A 142 -10.04 18.94 -15.58
N LEU A 143 -10.00 18.44 -14.34
CA LEU A 143 -10.87 18.87 -13.26
C LEU A 143 -10.00 19.19 -12.04
N THR A 144 -10.08 20.43 -11.59
CA THR A 144 -9.32 20.91 -10.42
C THR A 144 -10.25 21.27 -9.29
N PHE A 145 -9.83 20.93 -8.08
CA PHE A 145 -10.42 21.33 -6.82
C PHE A 145 -9.37 22.11 -6.04
N GLU A 146 -9.65 23.36 -5.69
CA GLU A 146 -8.72 24.21 -4.95
C GLU A 146 -9.39 24.77 -3.70
N LEU A 147 -8.80 24.53 -2.53
CA LEU A 147 -9.29 25.02 -1.26
C LEU A 147 -9.23 26.55 -1.22
N MET A 148 -10.37 27.17 -0.93
CA MET A 148 -10.48 28.61 -0.77
C MET A 148 -10.01 29.01 0.64
N ASP A 149 -8.99 29.86 0.73
CA ASP A 149 -8.55 30.44 2.00
C ASP A 149 -9.51 31.55 2.45
N LYS A 150 -10.57 31.17 3.19
CA LYS A 150 -11.62 32.09 3.65
C LYS A 150 -11.98 31.88 5.12
N PRO A 151 -12.46 32.93 5.82
CA PRO A 151 -12.80 32.80 7.24
C PRO A 151 -13.96 31.85 7.49
N ASN A 152 -13.74 30.87 8.37
CA ASN A 152 -14.76 29.97 8.93
C ASN A 152 -15.53 29.07 7.95
N ASP A 153 -15.12 28.98 6.68
CA ASP A 153 -15.75 28.09 5.69
C ASP A 153 -14.68 27.35 4.88
N TYR A 154 -14.91 26.07 4.63
CA TYR A 154 -13.96 25.19 3.95
C TYR A 154 -14.57 24.73 2.64
N ILE A 155 -14.36 25.51 1.60
CA ILE A 155 -14.95 25.21 0.30
C ILE A 155 -13.90 25.11 -0.77
N TYR A 156 -14.10 24.16 -1.67
CA TYR A 156 -13.23 23.97 -2.82
C TYR A 156 -13.87 24.63 -4.02
N LYS A 157 -13.09 25.45 -4.73
CA LYS A 157 -13.44 25.89 -6.07
C LYS A 157 -13.22 24.74 -7.03
N VAL A 158 -14.25 24.41 -7.79
CA VAL A 158 -14.23 23.42 -8.86
C VAL A 158 -14.03 24.14 -10.17
N THR A 159 -13.01 23.77 -10.93
CA THR A 159 -12.77 24.28 -12.29
C THR A 159 -12.48 23.10 -13.20
N GLY A 160 -13.32 22.89 -14.21
CA GLY A 160 -13.13 21.86 -15.22
C GLY A 160 -13.96 22.15 -16.47
N ASP A 161 -13.81 21.31 -17.48
CA ASP A 161 -14.44 21.49 -18.80
C ASP A 161 -15.98 21.40 -18.75
N THR A 162 -16.49 20.46 -17.95
CA THR A 162 -17.93 20.21 -17.77
C THR A 162 -18.49 20.72 -16.45
N ASP A 163 -17.70 20.61 -15.38
CA ASP A 163 -18.13 20.92 -14.02
C ASP A 163 -17.33 22.11 -13.47
N SER A 164 -18.03 23.15 -13.05
CA SER A 164 -17.43 24.35 -12.46
C SER A 164 -18.32 24.95 -11.39
N GLY A 165 -17.73 25.51 -10.34
CA GLY A 165 -18.47 26.09 -9.23
C GLY A 165 -17.72 25.86 -7.92
N PHE A 166 -18.43 25.41 -6.89
CA PHE A 166 -17.88 25.17 -5.57
C PHE A 166 -18.45 23.91 -4.94
N CYS A 167 -17.65 23.18 -4.17
CA CYS A 167 -18.12 22.00 -3.45
C CYS A 167 -17.42 21.82 -2.10
N TYR A 168 -18.05 21.03 -1.23
CA TYR A 168 -17.41 20.49 -0.04
C TYR A 168 -16.68 19.19 -0.37
N MET A 169 -15.78 18.78 0.53
CA MET A 169 -14.96 17.57 0.43
C MET A 169 -15.13 16.70 1.68
N ALA A 170 -15.31 15.39 1.48
CA ALA A 170 -15.25 14.36 2.50
C ALA A 170 -13.97 13.53 2.30
N GLY A 171 -12.92 13.91 3.01
CA GLY A 171 -11.54 13.45 2.78
C GLY A 171 -11.05 14.01 1.45
N ILE A 172 -10.74 13.12 0.54
CA ILE A 172 -10.39 13.45 -0.85
C ILE A 172 -11.58 13.33 -1.81
N ILE A 173 -12.76 12.93 -1.32
CA ILE A 173 -13.93 12.68 -2.17
C ILE A 173 -14.78 13.95 -2.17
N PRO A 174 -14.98 14.61 -3.32
CA PRO A 174 -15.85 15.77 -3.38
C PRO A 174 -17.32 15.36 -3.17
N GLU A 175 -18.15 16.26 -2.66
CA GLU A 175 -19.58 16.02 -2.55
C GLU A 175 -20.27 16.02 -3.93
N GLN A 176 -21.45 15.41 -4.00
CA GLN A 176 -22.25 15.30 -5.25
C GLN A 176 -22.83 16.63 -5.71
N ILE A 177 -22.91 17.61 -4.80
CA ILE A 177 -23.53 18.90 -5.05
C ILE A 177 -22.44 19.90 -5.41
N ILE A 178 -22.59 20.53 -6.57
CA ILE A 178 -21.81 21.71 -6.96
C ILE A 178 -22.70 22.93 -6.79
N TYR A 179 -22.17 23.95 -6.12
CA TYR A 179 -22.78 25.26 -5.98
C TYR A 179 -22.26 26.17 -7.09
N ILE A 180 -23.15 26.90 -7.74
CA ILE A 180 -22.81 27.78 -8.87
C ILE A 180 -22.01 29.00 -8.39
N ASP A 181 -22.40 29.52 -7.23
CA ASP A 181 -21.78 30.66 -6.59
C ASP A 181 -21.23 30.30 -5.20
N GLU A 182 -20.36 31.17 -4.72
CA GLU A 182 -19.73 31.04 -3.41
C GLU A 182 -20.72 31.17 -2.24
N ALA A 183 -21.87 31.82 -2.44
CA ALA A 183 -22.89 31.97 -1.41
C ALA A 183 -23.74 30.72 -1.23
N LEU A 184 -23.50 29.67 -2.02
CA LEU A 184 -24.08 28.32 -1.89
C LEU A 184 -25.61 28.28 -2.03
N ASN A 185 -26.17 29.27 -2.72
CA ASN A 185 -27.61 29.41 -2.89
C ASN A 185 -28.12 28.50 -4.00
N ASP A 186 -27.42 28.47 -5.13
CA ASP A 186 -27.83 27.74 -6.31
C ASP A 186 -26.99 26.48 -6.50
N ARG A 187 -27.69 25.35 -6.66
CA ARG A 187 -27.09 24.02 -6.80
C ARG A 187 -27.29 23.52 -8.22
N GLN A 188 -26.27 22.84 -8.75
CA GLN A 188 -26.36 22.09 -9.99
C GLN A 188 -26.04 20.61 -9.76
N MET A 189 -26.64 19.76 -10.59
CA MET A 189 -26.27 18.35 -10.67
C MET A 189 -24.91 18.23 -11.35
N CYS A 190 -24.04 17.39 -10.79
CA CYS A 190 -22.76 17.09 -11.39
C CYS A 190 -22.90 16.18 -12.63
N SER A 191 -21.89 16.20 -13.48
CA SER A 191 -21.79 15.31 -14.64
C SER A 191 -21.62 13.84 -14.23
N LYS A 192 -21.78 12.93 -15.20
CA LYS A 192 -21.51 11.50 -14.98
C LYS A 192 -20.02 11.25 -14.72
N GLU A 193 -19.16 11.94 -15.47
CA GLU A 193 -17.71 11.87 -15.32
C GLU A 193 -17.28 12.29 -13.91
N TYR A 194 -17.94 13.29 -13.33
CA TYR A 194 -17.71 13.72 -11.95
C TYR A 194 -18.07 12.62 -10.94
N GLU A 195 -19.21 11.96 -11.06
CA GLU A 195 -19.58 10.83 -10.19
C GLU A 195 -18.63 9.63 -10.35
N GLU A 196 -18.16 9.37 -11.57
CA GLU A 196 -17.16 8.34 -11.83
C GLU A 196 -15.81 8.68 -11.17
N ILE A 197 -15.36 9.94 -11.25
CA ILE A 197 -14.18 10.43 -10.51
C ILE A 197 -14.34 10.24 -9.01
N ARG A 198 -15.51 10.57 -8.44
CA ARG A 198 -15.80 10.36 -7.02
C ARG A 198 -15.68 8.90 -6.62
N TYR A 199 -16.18 7.99 -7.46
CA TYR A 199 -16.03 6.57 -7.26
C TYR A 199 -14.56 6.15 -7.23
N TYR A 200 -13.75 6.59 -8.19
CA TYR A 200 -12.33 6.25 -8.24
C TYR A 200 -11.52 6.83 -7.08
N LEU A 201 -11.82 8.05 -6.63
CA LEU A 201 -11.25 8.62 -5.40
C LEU A 201 -11.60 7.79 -4.17
N SER A 202 -12.83 7.25 -4.10
CA SER A 202 -13.28 6.41 -2.98
C SER A 202 -12.52 5.08 -2.87
N LEU A 203 -11.90 4.62 -3.96
CA LEU A 203 -11.06 3.42 -3.95
C LEU A 203 -9.74 3.62 -3.21
N ILE A 204 -9.29 4.87 -3.03
CA ILE A 204 -8.09 5.20 -2.24
C ILE A 204 -8.47 5.20 -0.75
N SER A 205 -8.66 4.00 -0.21
CA SER A 205 -9.11 3.78 1.16
C SER A 205 -8.42 2.58 1.80
N LYS A 206 -8.55 2.48 3.14
CA LYS A 206 -8.05 1.34 3.91
C LYS A 206 -8.75 0.01 3.56
N GLU A 207 -9.89 0.04 2.86
CA GLU A 207 -10.57 -1.18 2.41
C GLU A 207 -9.86 -1.84 1.22
N ASN A 208 -9.08 -1.07 0.46
CA ASN A 208 -8.45 -1.51 -0.79
C ASN A 208 -6.91 -1.42 -0.77
N ILE A 209 -6.34 -0.60 0.12
CA ILE A 209 -4.90 -0.42 0.27
C ILE A 209 -4.51 -0.85 1.68
N HIS A 210 -3.85 -1.98 1.76
CA HIS A 210 -3.47 -2.64 3.01
C HIS A 210 -1.99 -2.44 3.28
N TYR A 211 -1.62 -2.27 4.55
CA TYR A 211 -0.23 -2.06 4.96
C TYR A 211 0.13 -2.92 6.17
N LEU A 212 1.20 -3.69 6.03
CA LEU A 212 1.73 -4.55 7.08
C LEU A 212 3.19 -4.16 7.36
N LYS A 213 3.43 -3.70 8.59
CA LYS A 213 4.74 -3.24 9.07
C LYS A 213 5.74 -4.40 9.22
N ALA A 214 7.00 -4.03 9.34
CA ALA A 214 8.10 -4.96 9.59
C ALA A 214 7.96 -5.72 10.92
N PHE A 215 7.59 -5.01 12.00
CA PHE A 215 7.38 -5.62 13.31
C PHE A 215 5.94 -6.08 13.45
N ARG A 216 5.74 -7.40 13.53
CA ARG A 216 4.42 -8.03 13.71
C ARG A 216 4.31 -8.64 15.10
N LEU A 217 3.09 -8.73 15.62
CA LEU A 217 2.84 -9.35 16.92
C LEU A 217 3.21 -10.83 16.93
N ASN A 218 3.67 -11.29 18.09
CA ASN A 218 4.07 -12.67 18.30
C ASN A 218 2.96 -13.50 18.96
N ASP A 219 2.07 -12.87 19.72
CA ASP A 219 0.89 -13.47 20.34
C ASP A 219 -0.39 -12.84 19.79
N PHE A 220 -1.15 -13.60 18.99
CA PHE A 220 -2.45 -13.15 18.46
C PHE A 220 -3.59 -13.28 19.48
N ILE A 221 -3.30 -13.04 20.76
CA ILE A 221 -4.28 -13.11 21.85
C ILE A 221 -4.76 -11.69 22.16
N ASP A 222 -5.86 -11.28 21.55
CA ASP A 222 -6.24 -9.87 21.64
C ASP A 222 -6.87 -9.46 23.01
N LYS A 223 -6.57 -8.22 23.40
CA LYS A 223 -7.02 -7.48 24.58
C LYS A 223 -7.85 -6.26 24.13
N ASN A 224 -9.17 -6.48 23.95
CA ASN A 224 -10.29 -5.52 23.85
C ASN A 224 -10.68 -4.99 22.46
N ASN A 225 -12.02 -5.01 22.24
CA ASN A 225 -12.83 -4.31 21.24
C ASN A 225 -12.31 -4.30 19.79
N SER A 226 -12.47 -5.43 19.11
CA SER A 226 -12.56 -5.44 17.64
C SER A 226 -13.79 -4.63 17.21
N VAL A 227 -13.54 -3.54 16.50
CA VAL A 227 -14.59 -2.73 15.85
C VAL A 227 -14.39 -2.73 14.31
N ASN A 228 -13.25 -3.21 13.80
CA ASN A 228 -12.92 -3.14 12.38
C ASN A 228 -12.51 -4.49 11.77
N ARG A 229 -12.93 -4.70 10.52
CA ARG A 229 -12.77 -5.92 9.70
C ARG A 229 -11.35 -6.10 9.13
N ASP A 230 -10.36 -5.39 9.65
CA ASP A 230 -9.01 -5.30 9.11
C ASP A 230 -8.00 -6.05 10.00
N LEU A 231 -6.88 -6.49 9.42
CA LEU A 231 -5.85 -7.27 10.07
C LEU A 231 -5.08 -6.46 11.14
N GLY A 232 -5.08 -5.14 11.00
CA GLY A 232 -4.21 -4.24 11.75
C GLY A 232 -2.80 -4.22 11.15
N LEU A 233 -2.07 -3.14 11.41
CA LEU A 233 -0.78 -2.88 10.77
C LEU A 233 0.34 -3.82 11.21
N SER A 234 0.16 -4.51 12.34
CA SER A 234 1.13 -5.42 12.93
C SER A 234 0.57 -6.85 13.01
N GLY A 235 -0.58 -7.13 12.40
CA GLY A 235 -1.21 -8.44 12.48
C GLY A 235 -2.06 -8.66 13.74
N GLU A 236 -2.49 -7.60 14.41
CA GLU A 236 -3.19 -7.65 15.70
C GLU A 236 -4.42 -8.56 15.67
N TYR A 237 -5.17 -8.55 14.56
CA TYR A 237 -6.43 -9.28 14.40
C TYR A 237 -6.30 -10.56 13.57
N THR A 238 -5.08 -11.10 13.44
CA THR A 238 -4.81 -12.31 12.64
C THR A 238 -5.68 -13.50 13.08
N ALA A 239 -5.73 -13.79 14.38
CA ALA A 239 -6.54 -14.90 14.91
C ALA A 239 -8.03 -14.71 14.59
N GLU A 240 -8.55 -13.51 14.86
CA GLU A 240 -9.95 -13.18 14.59
C GLU A 240 -10.31 -13.32 13.11
N LEU A 241 -9.47 -12.83 12.20
CA LEU A 241 -9.70 -12.95 10.76
C LEU A 241 -9.68 -14.40 10.31
N ILE A 242 -8.70 -15.20 10.77
CA ILE A 242 -8.65 -16.63 10.46
C ILE A 242 -9.95 -17.31 10.89
N HIS A 243 -10.40 -17.06 12.12
CA HIS A 243 -11.63 -17.66 12.65
C HIS A 243 -12.88 -17.21 11.86
N ASN A 244 -13.07 -15.90 11.69
CA ASN A 244 -14.28 -15.32 11.10
C ASN A 244 -14.41 -15.56 9.59
N LYS A 245 -13.29 -15.78 8.90
CA LYS A 245 -13.24 -15.99 7.46
C LYS A 245 -13.13 -17.45 7.06
N TRP A 246 -12.86 -18.38 7.98
CA TRP A 246 -12.56 -19.79 7.72
C TRP A 246 -13.43 -20.42 6.62
N ASP A 247 -14.75 -20.38 6.78
CA ASP A 247 -15.71 -21.01 5.85
C ASP A 247 -16.17 -20.08 4.72
N ARG A 248 -15.70 -18.81 4.69
CA ARG A 248 -16.10 -17.85 3.67
C ARG A 248 -15.32 -18.08 2.39
N LYS A 249 -15.99 -17.92 1.26
CA LYS A 249 -15.33 -17.83 -0.05
C LYS A 249 -14.40 -16.63 -0.07
N VAL A 250 -13.21 -16.83 -0.60
CA VAL A 250 -12.24 -15.77 -0.89
C VAL A 250 -12.30 -15.41 -2.35
N ASP A 251 -11.87 -14.19 -2.70
CA ASP A 251 -11.79 -13.74 -4.08
C ASP A 251 -10.56 -14.31 -4.80
N PHE A 252 -10.24 -15.59 -4.56
CA PHE A 252 -9.12 -16.31 -5.18
C PHE A 252 -9.66 -17.51 -5.93
N LYS A 253 -8.95 -17.89 -6.99
CA LYS A 253 -9.19 -19.14 -7.70
C LYS A 253 -8.07 -20.13 -7.40
N TYR A 254 -8.44 -21.31 -6.92
CA TYR A 254 -7.50 -22.42 -6.77
C TYR A 254 -7.81 -23.46 -7.84
N GLU A 255 -6.85 -23.75 -8.72
CA GLU A 255 -7.02 -24.62 -9.88
C GLU A 255 -8.27 -24.28 -10.73
N GLY A 256 -8.56 -22.97 -10.85
CA GLY A 256 -9.70 -22.44 -11.61
C GLY A 256 -11.06 -22.50 -10.89
N LYS A 257 -11.12 -22.98 -9.64
CA LYS A 257 -12.36 -23.10 -8.86
C LYS A 257 -12.43 -22.09 -7.71
N ASP A 258 -13.65 -21.77 -7.30
CA ASP A 258 -13.90 -21.08 -6.04
C ASP A 258 -13.43 -21.94 -4.87
N ILE A 259 -12.87 -21.30 -3.84
CA ILE A 259 -12.33 -21.97 -2.65
C ILE A 259 -12.68 -21.15 -1.40
N SER A 260 -12.85 -21.81 -0.25
CA SER A 260 -12.96 -21.10 1.03
C SER A 260 -11.60 -20.61 1.51
N PHE A 261 -11.59 -19.61 2.40
CA PHE A 261 -10.36 -19.14 3.04
C PHE A 261 -9.62 -20.30 3.73
N GLY A 262 -10.30 -21.08 4.57
CA GLY A 262 -9.68 -22.15 5.34
C GLY A 262 -9.05 -23.22 4.46
N GLN A 263 -9.71 -23.62 3.37
CA GLN A 263 -9.14 -24.55 2.41
C GLN A 263 -7.88 -24.01 1.74
N LEU A 264 -7.91 -22.76 1.26
CA LEU A 264 -6.74 -22.16 0.61
C LEU A 264 -5.60 -21.89 1.60
N PHE A 265 -5.95 -21.46 2.81
CA PHE A 265 -5.03 -21.20 3.90
C PHE A 265 -4.30 -22.49 4.30
N ASP A 266 -5.02 -23.59 4.52
CA ASP A 266 -4.44 -24.90 4.83
C ASP A 266 -3.46 -25.36 3.74
N GLU A 267 -3.80 -25.19 2.46
CA GLU A 267 -2.90 -25.54 1.35
C GLU A 267 -1.59 -24.73 1.38
N TRP A 268 -1.64 -23.46 1.77
CA TRP A 268 -0.43 -22.66 1.94
C TRP A 268 0.35 -23.03 3.20
N ILE A 269 -0.33 -23.29 4.31
CA ILE A 269 0.30 -23.74 5.56
C ILE A 269 1.04 -25.06 5.36
N LYS A 270 0.44 -26.05 4.70
CA LYS A 270 1.07 -27.33 4.38
C LYS A 270 2.34 -27.15 3.54
N LYS A 271 2.30 -26.26 2.55
CA LYS A 271 3.48 -25.95 1.74
C LYS A 271 4.60 -25.37 2.61
N LEU A 272 4.26 -24.48 3.54
CA LEU A 272 5.21 -23.70 4.34
C LEU A 272 5.82 -24.50 5.50
N LEU A 273 4.97 -25.16 6.28
CA LEU A 273 5.34 -25.86 7.51
C LEU A 273 5.54 -27.36 7.28
N GLY A 274 4.92 -27.92 6.24
CA GLY A 274 4.83 -29.35 5.99
C GLY A 274 3.42 -29.89 6.30
N GLU A 275 3.12 -31.08 5.79
CA GLU A 275 1.81 -31.73 5.94
C GLU A 275 1.46 -32.09 7.41
N ASP A 276 2.46 -32.15 8.28
CA ASP A 276 2.27 -32.56 9.68
C ASP A 276 1.73 -31.43 10.57
N TYR A 277 1.72 -30.18 10.10
CA TYR A 277 1.26 -29.04 10.88
C TYR A 277 -0.07 -28.50 10.38
N LYS A 278 -1.01 -28.31 11.28
CA LYS A 278 -2.28 -27.63 11.03
C LYS A 278 -2.36 -26.37 11.87
N VAL A 279 -2.79 -25.26 11.25
CA VAL A 279 -2.98 -23.98 11.94
C VAL A 279 -4.45 -23.61 11.88
N SER A 280 -5.05 -23.35 13.03
CA SER A 280 -6.44 -22.93 13.15
C SER A 280 -6.57 -21.75 14.11
N SER A 281 -7.78 -21.21 14.26
CA SER A 281 -8.08 -20.23 15.29
C SER A 281 -9.31 -20.61 16.08
N GLU A 282 -9.23 -20.46 17.40
CA GLU A 282 -10.29 -20.76 18.36
C GLU A 282 -10.82 -19.48 19.00
N SER A 283 -12.12 -19.48 19.30
CA SER A 283 -12.75 -18.44 20.10
C SER A 283 -12.66 -18.82 21.58
N LEU A 284 -12.00 -18.00 22.38
CA LEU A 284 -11.77 -18.28 23.81
C LEU A 284 -12.92 -17.81 24.70
N ASP A 285 -13.45 -16.60 24.46
CA ASP A 285 -14.66 -16.00 25.07
C ASP A 285 -14.65 -14.47 24.87
N ARG A 286 -15.82 -13.81 24.89
CA ARG A 286 -15.97 -12.33 24.80
C ARG A 286 -15.26 -11.67 23.61
N GLY A 287 -15.30 -12.32 22.44
CA GLY A 287 -14.67 -11.80 21.22
C GLY A 287 -13.14 -11.92 21.21
N LYS A 288 -12.56 -12.78 22.06
CA LYS A 288 -11.12 -13.08 22.04
C LYS A 288 -10.86 -14.33 21.23
N PHE A 289 -9.83 -14.25 20.40
CA PHE A 289 -9.39 -15.34 19.54
C PHE A 289 -7.94 -15.72 19.85
N LYS A 290 -7.57 -16.94 19.51
CA LYS A 290 -6.21 -17.45 19.64
C LYS A 290 -5.91 -18.37 18.47
N VAL A 291 -4.71 -18.23 17.90
CA VAL A 291 -4.17 -19.21 16.95
C VAL A 291 -3.68 -20.46 17.68
N VAL A 292 -4.06 -21.62 17.16
CA VAL A 292 -3.63 -22.94 17.63
C VAL A 292 -2.86 -23.62 16.51
N VAL A 293 -1.73 -24.24 16.84
CA VAL A 293 -0.97 -25.07 15.91
C VAL A 293 -0.99 -26.50 16.43
N GLU A 294 -1.41 -27.44 15.60
CA GLU A 294 -1.49 -28.86 15.94
C GLU A 294 -0.45 -29.62 15.11
N GLU A 295 0.39 -30.41 15.77
CA GLU A 295 1.26 -31.40 15.12
C GLU A 295 0.50 -32.73 15.01
N GLN A 296 0.14 -33.12 13.79
CA GLN A 296 -0.79 -34.22 13.54
C GLN A 296 -0.22 -35.59 13.94
N SER A 297 1.08 -35.79 13.74
CA SER A 297 1.75 -37.05 14.06
C SER A 297 1.76 -37.37 15.55
N SER A 298 1.87 -36.35 16.40
CA SER A 298 1.92 -36.48 17.86
C SER A 298 0.59 -36.15 18.55
N GLY A 299 -0.32 -35.45 17.86
CA GLY A 299 -1.55 -34.90 18.44
C GLY A 299 -1.29 -33.78 19.45
N LEU A 300 -0.10 -33.19 19.44
CA LEU A 300 0.28 -32.12 20.36
C LEU A 300 -0.23 -30.78 19.83
N GLU A 301 -0.95 -30.07 20.69
CA GLU A 301 -1.20 -28.64 20.50
C GLU A 301 0.02 -27.83 20.95
N LEU A 302 0.57 -27.07 20.02
CA LEU A 302 1.73 -26.23 20.19
C LEU A 302 1.31 -24.76 20.20
N THR A 303 1.95 -23.99 21.08
CA THR A 303 1.86 -22.53 21.01
C THR A 303 2.75 -22.00 19.88
N LEU A 304 2.48 -20.79 19.37
CA LEU A 304 3.31 -20.17 18.32
C LEU A 304 4.79 -20.07 18.72
N ASP A 305 5.07 -19.83 20.01
CA ASP A 305 6.42 -19.79 20.56
C ASP A 305 7.14 -21.16 20.46
N GLN A 306 6.39 -22.27 20.51
CA GLN A 306 6.95 -23.63 20.44
C GLN A 306 7.24 -24.09 19.01
N VAL A 307 6.44 -23.66 18.03
CA VAL A 307 6.65 -24.04 16.61
C VAL A 307 7.73 -23.18 15.95
N GLY A 308 7.95 -21.98 16.48
CA GLY A 308 9.06 -21.10 16.13
C GLY A 308 8.63 -19.73 15.65
N PHE A 309 9.43 -18.73 16.01
CA PHE A 309 9.16 -17.30 15.80
C PHE A 309 8.88 -16.90 14.34
N GLY A 310 9.43 -17.63 13.36
CA GLY A 310 9.18 -17.33 11.94
C GLY A 310 7.72 -17.52 11.51
N ILE A 311 6.96 -18.39 12.19
CA ILE A 311 5.59 -18.71 11.81
C ILE A 311 4.65 -17.58 12.24
N SER A 312 4.81 -17.05 13.46
CA SER A 312 4.04 -15.89 13.90
C SER A 312 4.25 -14.68 12.99
N GLN A 313 5.45 -14.49 12.43
CA GLN A 313 5.68 -13.39 11.48
C GLN A 313 5.02 -13.61 10.11
N LEU A 314 4.78 -14.86 9.71
CA LEU A 314 4.24 -15.18 8.40
C LEU A 314 2.71 -15.25 8.38
N LEU A 315 2.08 -15.65 9.49
CA LEU A 315 0.62 -15.80 9.57
C LEU A 315 -0.17 -14.53 9.21
N PRO A 316 0.22 -13.32 9.67
CA PRO A 316 -0.44 -12.08 9.27
C PRO A 316 -0.31 -11.84 7.77
N ILE A 317 0.85 -12.13 7.18
CA ILE A 317 1.08 -11.97 5.73
C ILE A 317 0.13 -12.86 4.92
N ILE A 318 0.08 -14.16 5.26
CA ILE A 318 -0.79 -15.12 4.55
C ILE A 318 -2.25 -14.71 4.71
N THR A 319 -2.65 -14.37 5.94
CA THR A 319 -4.03 -13.98 6.25
C THR A 319 -4.40 -12.73 5.46
N LEU A 320 -3.53 -11.71 5.41
CA LEU A 320 -3.74 -10.50 4.63
C LEU A 320 -3.96 -10.81 3.15
N ILE A 321 -3.00 -11.53 2.56
CA ILE A 321 -3.00 -11.82 1.13
C ILE A 321 -4.25 -12.63 0.77
N LEU A 322 -4.54 -13.70 1.50
CA LEU A 322 -5.65 -14.60 1.16
C LEU A 322 -7.04 -14.01 1.45
N THR A 323 -7.14 -12.99 2.30
CA THR A 323 -8.41 -12.28 2.56
C THR A 323 -8.61 -11.02 1.72
N SER A 324 -7.56 -10.53 1.05
CA SER A 324 -7.64 -9.41 0.11
C SER A 324 -8.57 -9.69 -1.07
N LYS A 325 -9.04 -8.63 -1.73
CA LYS A 325 -9.87 -8.70 -2.94
C LYS A 325 -9.03 -8.43 -4.20
N SER A 326 -9.58 -8.79 -5.35
CA SER A 326 -9.04 -8.39 -6.64
C SER A 326 -8.89 -6.87 -6.71
N ASN A 327 -7.81 -6.41 -7.33
CA ASN A 327 -7.37 -5.01 -7.44
C ASN A 327 -6.83 -4.35 -6.17
N ASP A 328 -6.89 -5.00 -5.00
CA ASP A 328 -6.30 -4.45 -3.77
C ASP A 328 -4.78 -4.27 -3.90
N ILE A 329 -4.27 -3.25 -3.20
CA ILE A 329 -2.84 -2.99 -3.03
C ILE A 329 -2.41 -3.49 -1.66
N ILE A 330 -1.36 -4.30 -1.60
CA ILE A 330 -0.81 -4.87 -0.38
C ILE A 330 0.63 -4.39 -0.23
N LEU A 331 0.87 -3.61 0.80
CA LEU A 331 2.17 -3.03 1.13
C LEU A 331 2.78 -3.84 2.27
N ILE A 332 3.96 -4.42 2.07
CA ILE A 332 4.61 -5.30 3.06
C ILE A 332 6.02 -4.82 3.32
N GLU A 333 6.33 -4.48 4.56
CA GLU A 333 7.68 -4.14 5.00
C GLU A 333 8.41 -5.35 5.57
N ASN A 334 9.66 -5.52 5.13
CA ASN A 334 10.61 -6.52 5.61
C ASN A 334 9.95 -7.88 5.96
N PRO A 335 9.34 -8.57 4.99
CA PRO A 335 8.76 -9.89 5.24
C PRO A 335 9.81 -10.88 5.79
N GLU A 336 11.09 -10.68 5.50
CA GLU A 336 12.18 -11.58 5.87
C GLU A 336 12.58 -11.57 7.36
N VAL A 337 12.17 -10.57 8.15
CA VAL A 337 12.61 -10.46 9.55
C VAL A 337 12.17 -11.71 10.32
N HIS A 338 13.16 -12.39 10.91
CA HIS A 338 12.99 -13.66 11.64
C HIS A 338 12.47 -14.85 10.81
N LEU A 339 12.37 -14.74 9.48
CA LEU A 339 12.02 -15.87 8.62
C LEU A 339 13.27 -16.66 8.21
N HIS A 340 13.16 -17.98 8.26
CA HIS A 340 14.16 -18.86 7.66
C HIS A 340 14.25 -18.63 6.13
N PRO A 341 15.44 -18.69 5.49
CA PRO A 341 15.63 -18.50 4.04
C PRO A 341 14.65 -19.25 3.14
N ARG A 342 14.31 -20.50 3.51
CA ARG A 342 13.29 -21.31 2.81
C ARG A 342 11.93 -20.60 2.79
N LEU A 343 11.46 -20.09 3.92
CA LEU A 343 10.18 -19.41 4.04
C LEU A 343 10.16 -18.08 3.28
N GLN A 344 11.30 -17.38 3.19
CA GLN A 344 11.44 -16.17 2.39
C GLN A 344 11.23 -16.45 0.88
N SER A 345 11.77 -17.57 0.39
CA SER A 345 11.50 -18.02 -0.98
C SER A 345 10.01 -18.34 -1.17
N MET A 346 9.41 -19.06 -0.23
CA MET A 346 7.99 -19.43 -0.34
C MET A 346 7.04 -18.23 -0.24
N PHE A 347 7.39 -17.22 0.55
CA PHE A 347 6.69 -15.93 0.55
C PHE A 347 6.68 -15.31 -0.85
N THR A 348 7.78 -15.41 -1.60
CA THR A 348 7.83 -14.95 -2.99
C THR A 348 6.83 -15.70 -3.87
N ASP A 349 6.70 -17.02 -3.71
CA ASP A 349 5.71 -17.81 -4.43
C ASP A 349 4.27 -17.36 -4.09
N LEU A 350 4.00 -17.03 -2.83
CA LEU A 350 2.72 -16.48 -2.38
C LEU A 350 2.43 -15.12 -3.04
N CYS A 351 3.43 -14.24 -3.15
CA CYS A 351 3.28 -12.98 -3.88
C CYS A 351 2.97 -13.19 -5.36
N ILE A 352 3.62 -14.16 -6.02
CA ILE A 352 3.32 -14.50 -7.42
C ILE A 352 1.90 -15.05 -7.56
N TYR A 353 1.45 -15.89 -6.62
CA TYR A 353 0.08 -16.39 -6.62
C TYR A 353 -0.96 -15.27 -6.43
N ALA A 354 -0.68 -14.32 -5.54
CA ALA A 354 -1.50 -13.13 -5.35
C ALA A 354 -1.57 -12.26 -6.61
N LEU A 355 -0.41 -12.02 -7.23
CA LEU A 355 -0.29 -11.32 -8.52
C LEU A 355 -1.15 -11.97 -9.61
N GLN A 356 -1.09 -13.30 -9.74
CA GLN A 356 -1.88 -14.06 -10.72
C GLN A 356 -3.39 -13.99 -10.46
N ASN A 357 -3.78 -13.71 -9.22
CA ASN A 357 -5.17 -13.43 -8.85
C ASN A 357 -5.44 -11.91 -8.83
N ASN A 358 -4.72 -11.11 -9.59
CA ASN A 358 -4.97 -9.68 -9.76
C ASN A 358 -4.86 -8.86 -8.46
N ARG A 359 -3.96 -9.25 -7.54
CA ARG A 359 -3.55 -8.39 -6.42
C ARG A 359 -2.31 -7.62 -6.81
N LYS A 360 -2.19 -6.45 -6.22
CA LYS A 360 -1.02 -5.61 -6.36
C LYS A 360 -0.20 -5.64 -5.09
N LEU A 361 1.10 -5.89 -5.20
CA LEU A 361 1.98 -6.01 -4.04
C LEU A 361 3.17 -5.07 -4.18
N ILE A 362 3.47 -4.32 -3.13
CA ILE A 362 4.71 -3.56 -3.00
C ILE A 362 5.42 -4.07 -1.76
N VAL A 363 6.56 -4.72 -1.97
CA VAL A 363 7.29 -5.42 -0.91
C VAL A 363 8.65 -4.77 -0.71
N GLU A 364 8.88 -4.17 0.45
CA GLU A 364 10.21 -3.74 0.86
C GLU A 364 10.99 -4.93 1.42
N THR A 365 12.19 -5.20 0.91
CA THR A 365 13.02 -6.31 1.39
C THR A 365 14.53 -6.07 1.29
N HIS A 366 15.24 -6.65 2.25
CA HIS A 366 16.69 -6.83 2.27
C HIS A 366 17.10 -8.31 2.09
N SER A 367 16.19 -9.15 1.58
CA SER A 367 16.47 -10.57 1.38
C SER A 367 16.95 -10.87 -0.04
N GLU A 368 18.18 -11.38 -0.14
CA GLU A 368 18.68 -11.97 -1.37
C GLU A 368 17.85 -13.20 -1.78
N HIS A 369 17.31 -13.96 -0.82
CA HIS A 369 16.49 -15.14 -1.10
C HIS A 369 15.18 -14.80 -1.80
N ILE A 370 14.52 -13.69 -1.43
CA ILE A 370 13.31 -13.18 -2.10
C ILE A 370 13.64 -12.82 -3.55
N ILE A 371 14.71 -12.06 -3.77
CA ILE A 371 15.13 -11.64 -5.10
C ILE A 371 15.55 -12.84 -5.97
N ASN A 372 16.30 -13.79 -5.42
CA ASN A 372 16.72 -14.98 -6.14
C ASN A 372 15.54 -15.88 -6.49
N ARG A 373 14.55 -16.03 -5.60
CA ARG A 373 13.33 -16.76 -5.93
C ARG A 373 12.52 -16.07 -7.01
N LEU A 374 12.36 -14.75 -6.93
CA LEU A 374 11.68 -13.94 -7.95
C LEU A 374 12.29 -14.14 -9.34
N ARG A 375 13.63 -14.06 -9.42
CA ARG A 375 14.39 -14.31 -10.65
C ARG A 375 14.18 -15.72 -11.20
N MET A 376 14.09 -16.72 -10.32
CA MET A 376 13.81 -18.11 -10.71
C MET A 376 12.38 -18.27 -11.25
N CYS A 377 11.38 -17.63 -10.63
CA CYS A 377 10.00 -17.62 -11.12
C CYS A 377 9.91 -16.99 -12.52
N ILE A 378 10.58 -15.85 -12.76
CA ILE A 378 10.66 -15.19 -14.08
C ILE A 378 11.33 -16.08 -15.13
N LYS A 379 12.37 -16.83 -14.74
CA LYS A 379 13.02 -17.78 -15.63
C LYS A 379 12.09 -18.93 -16.04
N GLN A 380 11.19 -19.35 -15.15
CA GLN A 380 10.21 -20.41 -15.41
C GLN A 380 8.99 -19.92 -16.19
N ASN A 381 8.57 -18.67 -15.96
CA ASN A 381 7.47 -18.02 -16.66
C ASN A 381 7.85 -16.59 -17.06
N HIS A 382 8.16 -16.39 -18.34
CA HIS A 382 8.63 -15.09 -18.85
C HIS A 382 7.55 -14.02 -18.89
N ASP A 383 6.27 -14.37 -18.87
CA ASP A 383 5.17 -13.40 -18.89
C ASP A 383 5.17 -12.53 -17.63
N LEU A 384 5.74 -13.03 -16.53
CA LEU A 384 5.92 -12.29 -15.29
C LEU A 384 6.75 -11.02 -15.45
N LEU A 385 7.59 -10.90 -16.48
CA LEU A 385 8.37 -9.69 -16.76
C LEU A 385 7.51 -8.44 -16.98
N LYS A 386 6.26 -8.61 -17.47
CA LYS A 386 5.34 -7.49 -17.71
C LYS A 386 4.69 -6.97 -16.43
N SER A 387 4.71 -7.78 -15.37
CA SER A 387 3.93 -7.56 -14.15
C SER A 387 4.81 -7.44 -12.91
N ILE A 388 6.14 -7.51 -13.06
CA ILE A 388 7.09 -7.45 -11.97
C ILE A 388 8.11 -6.34 -12.22
N ASN A 389 8.35 -5.50 -11.22
CA ASN A 389 9.46 -4.55 -11.19
C ASN A 389 10.29 -4.74 -9.91
N VAL A 390 11.59 -4.45 -9.99
CA VAL A 390 12.50 -4.38 -8.85
C VAL A 390 13.11 -2.99 -8.78
N LEU A 391 12.72 -2.22 -7.77
CA LEU A 391 13.25 -0.89 -7.53
C LEU A 391 14.43 -0.97 -6.56
N PHE A 392 15.58 -0.44 -6.98
CA PHE A 392 16.75 -0.30 -6.11
C PHE A 392 16.95 1.14 -5.69
N PHE A 393 16.87 1.40 -4.39
CA PHE A 393 17.07 2.71 -3.78
C PHE A 393 18.48 2.84 -3.21
N GLU A 394 19.17 3.90 -3.62
CA GLU A 394 20.50 4.25 -3.13
C GLU A 394 20.54 5.71 -2.67
N LYS A 395 21.42 5.99 -1.71
CA LYS A 395 21.68 7.37 -1.26
C LYS A 395 23.08 7.80 -1.68
N LYS A 396 23.16 8.66 -2.70
CA LYS A 396 24.44 9.20 -3.20
C LYS A 396 24.54 10.68 -2.89
N LYS A 397 25.60 11.07 -2.17
CA LYS A 397 25.90 12.46 -1.76
C LYS A 397 24.70 13.17 -1.08
N GLY A 398 23.95 12.43 -0.26
CA GLY A 398 22.80 12.95 0.47
C GLY A 398 21.47 12.97 -0.29
N THR A 399 21.46 12.72 -1.60
CA THR A 399 20.26 12.61 -2.43
C THR A 399 19.88 11.13 -2.60
N VAL A 400 18.59 10.84 -2.46
CA VAL A 400 18.03 9.52 -2.78
C VAL A 400 17.83 9.41 -4.29
N ARG A 401 18.26 8.28 -4.84
CA ARG A 401 17.99 7.88 -6.23
C ARG A 401 17.39 6.48 -6.21
N TYR A 402 16.56 6.19 -7.19
CA TYR A 402 16.12 4.84 -7.47
C TYR A 402 16.41 4.48 -8.92
N THR A 403 16.55 3.19 -9.17
CA THR A 403 16.74 2.63 -10.50
C THR A 403 15.99 1.32 -10.62
N ASP A 404 15.40 1.06 -11.78
CA ASP A 404 14.79 -0.24 -12.10
C ASP A 404 15.88 -1.28 -12.39
N ILE A 405 15.91 -2.35 -11.60
CA ILE A 405 16.76 -3.50 -11.87
C ILE A 405 16.06 -4.36 -12.91
N GLN A 406 16.54 -4.26 -14.15
CA GLN A 406 16.04 -5.06 -15.26
C GLN A 406 16.42 -6.54 -15.08
N ILE A 407 15.41 -7.41 -15.01
CA ILE A 407 15.58 -8.86 -14.98
C ILE A 407 15.37 -9.39 -16.40
N THR A 408 16.34 -10.15 -16.92
CA THR A 408 16.23 -10.80 -18.22
C THR A 408 15.32 -12.04 -18.14
N LYS A 409 14.81 -12.50 -19.29
CA LYS A 409 14.04 -13.77 -19.39
C LYS A 409 14.76 -14.99 -18.81
N HIS A 410 16.10 -14.97 -18.71
CA HIS A 410 16.87 -16.07 -18.12
C HIS A 410 17.07 -15.93 -16.60
N GLY A 411 16.42 -14.95 -15.94
CA GLY A 411 16.58 -14.67 -14.51
C GLY A 411 17.91 -14.00 -14.14
N LYS A 412 18.66 -13.50 -15.12
CA LYS A 412 19.87 -12.69 -14.87
C LYS A 412 19.48 -11.23 -14.68
N LEU A 413 20.13 -10.54 -13.75
CA LEU A 413 20.04 -9.09 -13.65
C LEU A 413 20.88 -8.47 -14.77
N ALA A 414 20.37 -7.43 -15.43
CA ALA A 414 21.07 -6.73 -16.50
C ALA A 414 22.33 -6.03 -15.97
N TYR A 415 22.26 -5.52 -14.74
CA TYR A 415 23.38 -5.00 -13.98
C TYR A 415 23.19 -5.33 -12.49
N TRP A 416 24.29 -5.36 -11.75
CA TRP A 416 24.30 -5.48 -10.30
C TRP A 416 24.68 -4.11 -9.73
N PRO A 417 23.75 -3.39 -9.08
CA PRO A 417 24.09 -2.15 -8.41
C PRO A 417 25.10 -2.40 -7.28
N GLU A 418 26.00 -1.43 -7.07
CA GLU A 418 26.85 -1.39 -5.88
C GLU A 418 25.96 -1.32 -4.62
N GLY A 419 26.22 -2.18 -3.64
CA GLY A 419 25.41 -2.35 -2.43
C GLY A 419 24.18 -3.26 -2.58
N PHE A 420 23.97 -3.89 -3.75
CA PHE A 420 22.84 -4.81 -3.97
C PHE A 420 23.24 -6.27 -3.70
N PHE A 421 23.25 -6.65 -2.42
CA PHE A 421 23.61 -8.00 -1.94
C PHE A 421 25.03 -8.45 -2.33
N ASP A 422 25.94 -7.50 -2.54
CA ASP A 422 27.33 -7.72 -2.89
C ASP A 422 28.22 -8.02 -1.66
N GLN A 423 27.78 -7.71 -0.44
CA GLN A 423 28.55 -7.96 0.77
C GLN A 423 28.98 -9.42 0.91
N SER A 424 28.09 -10.39 0.67
CA SER A 424 28.44 -11.81 0.75
C SER A 424 29.49 -12.21 -0.29
N TYR A 425 29.48 -11.58 -1.46
CA TYR A 425 30.50 -11.79 -2.48
C TYR A 425 31.86 -11.19 -2.05
N HIS A 426 31.86 -9.98 -1.48
CA HIS A 426 33.06 -9.35 -0.94
C HIS A 426 33.67 -10.16 0.21
N ASP A 427 32.84 -10.64 1.13
CA ASP A 427 33.29 -11.46 2.26
C ASP A 427 33.90 -12.78 1.76
N LEU A 428 33.27 -13.44 0.78
CA LEU A 428 33.78 -14.67 0.17
C LEU A 428 35.10 -14.44 -0.58
N LEU A 429 35.23 -13.33 -1.31
CA LEU A 429 36.50 -12.96 -1.96
C LEU A 429 37.59 -12.70 -0.93
N GLY A 430 37.29 -11.96 0.15
CA GLY A 430 38.24 -11.67 1.22
C GLY A 430 38.70 -12.92 1.99
N LEU A 431 37.97 -14.04 1.91
CA LEU A 431 38.42 -15.34 2.43
C LEU A 431 39.41 -16.06 1.49
N ILE A 432 39.48 -15.65 0.22
CA ILE A 432 40.33 -16.26 -0.82
C ILE A 432 41.63 -15.46 -1.00
N ASP A 433 41.65 -14.17 -0.66
CA ASP A 433 42.83 -13.32 -0.69
C ASP A 433 43.78 -13.65 0.50
N GLU A 434 45.02 -14.08 0.21
CA GLU A 434 46.08 -14.46 1.17
C GLU A 434 46.73 -13.27 1.91
#